data_AF-F3GK18-F1
#
_entry.id   AF-F3GK18-F1
#
_cell.length_a   1.000
_cell.length_b   1.000
_cell.length_c   1.000
_cell.angle_alpha   90.00
_cell.angle_beta   90.00
_cell.angle_gamma   90.00
#
_symmetry.space_group_name_H-M   'P 1'
#
loop_
_entity.id
_entity.type
_entity.pdbx_description
1 polymer ?
#
loop_
_entity_poly.entity_id
_entity_poly.type
_entity_poly.pdbx_seq_one_letter_code
_entity_poly.pdbx_strand_id
1 'polypeptide(L)'
;MRWITRPGWPGNLLALAAGGLTTLALAPFDIWPLVLVAVAMFYLGLRDLNPRQALARGWCYGFGLYGAGTSWIYVSIHTYGGASVLLAGLLMLLFIAAIALFFALPAWVWARWLRRNEAPLADALAFAALWLWQGKRFAAG
;
A
#
# COMPACT_ATOMS: atom_id res chain seq x y z
N MET A 1 -21.36 -2.41 5.07
CA MET A 1 -19.90 -2.59 5.25
C MET A 1 -19.33 -3.95 4.82
N ARG A 2 -20.13 -4.92 4.32
CA ARG A 2 -19.64 -6.26 3.96
C ARG A 2 -18.72 -6.37 2.73
N TRP A 3 -18.59 -5.32 1.91
CA TRP A 3 -17.88 -5.37 0.62
C TRP A 3 -16.40 -4.99 0.72
N ILE A 4 -16.01 -4.26 1.78
CA ILE A 4 -14.62 -3.88 2.05
C ILE A 4 -13.80 -5.05 2.60
N THR A 5 -14.42 -5.85 3.49
CA THR A 5 -13.73 -6.96 4.16
C THR A 5 -13.76 -8.27 3.39
N ARG A 6 -14.62 -8.36 2.36
CA ARG A 6 -14.72 -9.57 1.52
C ARG A 6 -13.48 -9.76 0.64
N PRO A 7 -13.11 -11.02 0.37
CA PRO A 7 -12.13 -11.31 -0.67
C PRO A 7 -12.70 -10.96 -2.05
N GLY A 8 -11.85 -10.50 -2.96
CA GLY A 8 -12.22 -10.18 -4.34
C GLY A 8 -11.73 -8.82 -4.83
N TRP A 9 -12.08 -8.50 -6.08
CA TRP A 9 -11.66 -7.29 -6.77
C TRP A 9 -12.16 -5.97 -6.15
N PRO A 10 -13.37 -5.85 -5.53
CA PRO A 10 -13.82 -4.57 -5.01
C PRO A 10 -12.96 -4.07 -3.85
N GLY A 11 -12.60 -4.96 -2.93
CA GLY A 11 -11.70 -4.62 -1.82
C GLY A 11 -10.27 -4.34 -2.27
N ASN A 12 -9.82 -4.94 -3.38
CA ASN A 12 -8.51 -4.67 -3.96
C ASN A 12 -8.45 -3.30 -4.64
N LEU A 13 -9.50 -2.92 -5.38
CA LEU A 13 -9.61 -1.58 -5.95
C LEU A 13 -9.71 -0.51 -4.87
N LEU A 14 -10.44 -0.78 -3.79
CA LEU A 14 -10.53 0.12 -2.65
C LEU A 14 -9.18 0.28 -1.96
N ALA A 15 -8.39 -0.79 -1.85
CA ALA A 15 -7.02 -0.71 -1.33
C ALA A 15 -6.11 0.10 -2.26
N LEU A 16 -6.23 -0.08 -3.58
CA LEU A 16 -5.49 0.73 -4.57
C LEU A 16 -5.84 2.21 -4.46
N ALA A 17 -7.13 2.54 -4.36
CA ALA A 17 -7.59 3.91 -4.15
C ALA A 17 -7.08 4.48 -2.82
N ALA A 18 -7.11 3.71 -1.73
CA ALA A 18 -6.57 4.12 -0.43
C ALA A 18 -5.04 4.38 -0.50
N GLY A 19 -4.31 3.55 -1.24
CA GLY A 19 -2.89 3.79 -1.53
C GLY A 19 -2.68 5.11 -2.26
N GLY A 20 -3.44 5.36 -3.32
CA GLY A 20 -3.39 6.63 -4.06
C GLY A 20 -3.77 7.83 -3.20
N LEU A 21 -4.78 7.72 -2.33
CA LEU A 21 -5.16 8.78 -1.39
C LEU A 21 -4.03 9.14 -0.42
N THR A 22 -3.15 8.19 -0.10
CA THR A 22 -2.01 8.44 0.78
C THR A 22 -1.01 9.43 0.17
N THR A 23 -0.91 9.52 -1.16
CA THR A 23 0.01 10.48 -1.80
C THR A 23 -0.47 11.92 -1.66
N LEU A 24 -1.77 12.15 -1.53
CA LEU A 24 -2.35 13.47 -1.29
C LEU A 24 -2.06 14.01 0.11
N ALA A 25 -1.63 13.14 1.04
CA ALA A 25 -1.14 13.56 2.34
C ALA A 25 0.31 14.08 2.31
N LEU A 26 1.03 13.86 1.20
CA LEU A 26 2.40 14.33 0.98
C LEU A 26 2.40 15.63 0.18
N ALA A 27 3.55 16.30 0.15
CA ALA A 27 3.78 17.43 -0.73
C ALA A 27 3.49 17.03 -2.20
N PRO A 28 2.90 17.92 -3.01
CA PRO A 28 2.59 19.33 -2.75
C PRO A 28 1.20 19.60 -2.13
N PHE A 29 0.44 18.56 -1.78
CA PHE A 29 -0.97 18.69 -1.39
C PHE A 29 -1.16 18.84 0.13
N ASP A 30 -0.31 18.20 0.94
CA ASP A 30 -0.25 18.32 2.41
C ASP A 30 -1.59 18.08 3.13
N ILE A 31 -2.49 17.28 2.54
CA ILE A 31 -3.81 16.94 3.11
C ILE A 31 -3.65 15.78 4.10
N TRP A 32 -2.98 16.05 5.22
CA TRP A 32 -2.58 15.04 6.20
C TRP A 32 -3.72 14.14 6.72
N PRO A 33 -5.00 14.56 6.87
CA PRO A 33 -6.04 13.65 7.37
C PRO A 33 -6.31 12.45 6.45
N LEU A 34 -5.98 12.57 5.16
CA LEU A 34 -6.19 11.50 4.18
C LEU A 34 -5.33 10.27 4.47
N VAL A 35 -4.16 10.42 5.09
CA VAL A 35 -3.35 9.25 5.47
C VAL A 35 -4.06 8.42 6.54
N LEU A 36 -4.74 9.06 7.48
CA LEU A 36 -5.48 8.36 8.53
C LEU A 36 -6.66 7.59 7.94
N VAL A 37 -7.38 8.21 6.99
CA VAL A 37 -8.48 7.57 6.26
C VAL A 37 -7.95 6.38 5.44
N ALA A 38 -6.87 6.56 4.69
CA ALA A 38 -6.27 5.52 3.87
C ALA A 38 -5.81 4.32 4.71
N VAL A 39 -5.10 4.57 5.81
CA VAL A 39 -4.62 3.53 6.73
C VAL A 39 -5.79 2.83 7.42
N ALA A 40 -6.83 3.56 7.84
CA ALA A 40 -8.03 2.96 8.42
C ALA A 40 -8.77 2.06 7.41
N MET A 41 -8.95 2.52 6.16
CA MET A 41 -9.54 1.73 5.09
C MET A 41 -8.74 0.46 4.82
N PHE A 42 -7.41 0.57 4.79
CA PHE A 42 -6.51 -0.56 4.59
C PHE A 42 -6.60 -1.57 5.74
N TYR A 43 -6.47 -1.12 6.99
CA TYR A 43 -6.59 -1.97 8.18
C TYR A 43 -7.93 -2.71 8.23
N LEU A 44 -9.05 -2.00 8.03
CA LEU A 44 -10.37 -2.61 8.01
C LEU A 44 -10.52 -3.61 6.85
N GLY A 45 -9.97 -3.31 5.68
CA GLY A 45 -10.00 -4.16 4.49
C GLY A 45 -9.24 -5.49 4.62
N LEU A 46 -8.39 -5.64 5.63
CA LEU A 46 -7.61 -6.86 5.90
C LEU A 46 -8.24 -7.80 6.94
N ARG A 47 -9.21 -7.34 7.74
CA ARG A 47 -9.69 -8.05 8.93
C ARG A 47 -10.20 -9.47 8.68
N ASP A 48 -10.98 -9.69 7.62
CA ASP A 48 -11.60 -10.99 7.33
C ASP A 48 -10.85 -11.82 6.26
N LEU A 49 -9.67 -11.37 5.83
CA LEU A 49 -8.93 -12.03 4.73
C LEU A 49 -8.05 -13.18 5.21
N ASN A 50 -7.87 -14.20 4.36
CA ASN A 50 -6.78 -15.14 4.57
C ASN A 50 -5.42 -14.47 4.25
N PRO A 51 -4.28 -15.02 4.72
CA PRO A 51 -2.98 -14.39 4.51
C PRO A 51 -2.64 -14.14 3.03
N ARG A 52 -2.99 -15.06 2.11
CA ARG A 52 -2.74 -14.88 0.67
C ARG A 52 -3.53 -13.71 0.08
N GLN A 53 -4.78 -13.53 0.52
CA GLN A 53 -5.63 -12.41 0.13
C GLN A 53 -5.13 -11.10 0.75
N ALA A 54 -4.65 -11.13 1.99
CA ALA A 54 -4.04 -9.98 2.64
C ALA A 54 -2.76 -9.53 1.91
N LEU A 55 -1.94 -10.47 1.43
CA LEU A 55 -0.78 -10.19 0.58
C LEU A 55 -1.19 -9.47 -0.70
N ALA A 56 -2.17 -10.00 -1.43
CA ALA A 56 -2.66 -9.37 -2.65
C ALA A 56 -3.24 -7.96 -2.38
N ARG A 57 -3.96 -7.78 -1.27
CA ARG A 57 -4.53 -6.49 -0.90
C ARG A 57 -3.48 -5.46 -0.48
N GLY A 58 -2.46 -5.90 0.27
CA GLY A 58 -1.29 -5.08 0.58
C GLY A 58 -0.51 -4.68 -0.66
N TRP A 59 -0.38 -5.59 -1.63
CA TRP A 59 0.22 -5.26 -2.92
C TRP A 59 -0.61 -4.21 -3.68
N CYS A 60 -1.93 -4.33 -3.75
CA CYS A 60 -2.78 -3.32 -4.38
C CYS A 60 -2.66 -1.94 -3.71
N TYR A 61 -2.61 -1.90 -2.37
CA TYR A 61 -2.37 -0.66 -1.63
C TYR A 61 -1.03 -0.02 -1.99
N GLY A 62 0.06 -0.81 -1.92
CA GLY A 62 1.39 -0.34 -2.29
C GLY A 62 1.46 0.12 -3.75
N PHE A 63 0.80 -0.60 -4.66
CA PHE A 63 0.73 -0.25 -6.08
C PHE A 63 0.04 1.10 -6.30
N GLY A 64 -1.07 1.37 -5.61
CA GLY A 64 -1.75 2.66 -5.68
C GLY A 64 -0.89 3.81 -5.12
N LEU A 65 -0.26 3.58 -3.97
CA LEU A 65 0.62 4.56 -3.33
C LEU A 65 1.81 4.92 -4.21
N TYR A 66 2.60 3.92 -4.64
CA TYR A 66 3.79 4.17 -5.43
C TYR A 66 3.44 4.57 -6.86
N GLY A 67 2.41 3.99 -7.47
CA GLY A 67 1.97 4.38 -8.81
C GLY A 67 1.58 5.86 -8.91
N ALA A 68 0.86 6.39 -7.91
CA ALA A 68 0.55 7.82 -7.87
C ALA A 68 1.74 8.66 -7.41
N GLY A 69 2.50 8.20 -6.41
CA GLY A 69 3.51 9.00 -5.73
C GLY A 69 4.87 9.06 -6.43
N THR A 70 5.17 8.08 -7.29
CA THR A 70 6.46 7.99 -7.99
C THR A 70 6.35 8.09 -9.50
N SER A 71 5.20 8.53 -10.04
CA SER A 71 4.95 8.70 -11.48
C SER A 71 6.04 9.50 -12.21
N TRP A 72 6.73 10.41 -11.53
CA TRP A 72 7.88 11.17 -12.04
C TRP A 72 9.06 10.29 -12.48
N ILE A 73 9.23 9.07 -11.94
CA ILE A 73 10.28 8.13 -12.35
C ILE A 73 10.15 7.76 -13.83
N TYR A 74 8.92 7.70 -14.37
CA TYR A 74 8.70 7.48 -15.79
C TYR A 74 9.41 8.54 -16.63
N VAL A 75 9.28 9.82 -16.26
CA VAL A 75 9.94 10.94 -16.95
C VAL A 75 11.44 10.79 -16.90
N SER A 76 11.99 10.33 -15.77
CA SER A 76 13.41 10.03 -15.62
C SER A 76 13.89 8.96 -16.61
N ILE A 77 13.20 7.83 -16.68
CA ILE A 77 13.57 6.70 -17.55
C ILE A 77 13.42 7.06 -19.02
N HIS A 78 12.31 7.70 -19.39
CA HIS A 78 12.02 8.05 -20.78
C HIS A 78 12.93 9.19 -21.29
N THR A 79 12.99 10.29 -20.53
CA THR A 79 13.66 11.53 -20.99
C THR A 79 15.16 11.48 -20.81
N TYR A 80 15.64 11.05 -19.64
CA TYR A 80 17.08 11.02 -19.34
C TYR A 80 17.72 9.66 -19.63
N GLY A 81 16.95 8.57 -19.57
CA GLY A 81 17.41 7.24 -19.94
C GLY A 81 17.35 6.94 -21.45
N GLY A 82 16.67 7.78 -22.24
CA GLY A 82 16.52 7.58 -23.69
C GLY A 82 15.70 6.32 -24.06
N ALA A 83 14.95 5.77 -23.12
CA ALA A 83 14.14 4.57 -23.35
C ALA A 83 12.90 4.90 -24.18
N SER A 84 12.47 3.97 -25.04
CA SER A 84 11.20 4.10 -25.76
C SER A 84 10.01 4.16 -24.79
N VAL A 85 8.91 4.78 -25.22
CA VAL A 85 7.66 4.91 -24.43
C VAL A 85 7.24 3.58 -23.81
N LEU A 86 7.25 2.49 -24.60
CA LEU A 86 6.86 1.16 -24.15
C LEU A 86 7.83 0.59 -23.11
N LEU A 87 9.15 0.71 -23.36
CA LEU A 87 10.16 0.21 -22.44
C LEU A 87 10.13 0.98 -21.11
N ALA A 88 10.03 2.31 -21.16
CA ALA A 88 9.93 3.15 -19.97
C ALA A 88 8.68 2.82 -19.15
N GLY A 89 7.55 2.60 -19.81
CA GLY A 89 6.31 2.17 -19.15
C GLY A 89 6.44 0.80 -18.49
N LEU A 90 7.04 -0.17 -19.16
CA LEU A 90 7.28 -1.51 -18.61
C LEU A 90 8.23 -1.49 -17.41
N LEU A 91 9.32 -0.72 -17.48
CA LEU A 91 10.26 -0.56 -16.37
C LEU A 91 9.60 0.11 -15.17
N MET A 92 8.79 1.15 -15.42
CA MET A 92 8.01 1.80 -14.36
C MET A 92 7.02 0.84 -13.70
N LEU A 93 6.26 0.07 -14.50
CA LEU A 93 5.31 -0.91 -13.98
C LEU A 93 6.00 -2.00 -13.15
N LEU A 94 7.14 -2.51 -13.62
CA LEU A 94 7.91 -3.51 -12.90
C LEU A 94 8.45 -2.95 -11.57
N PHE A 95 8.93 -1.71 -11.60
CA PHE A 95 9.40 -1.02 -10.40
C PHE A 95 8.29 -0.84 -9.37
N ILE A 96 7.12 -0.32 -9.77
CA ILE A 96 5.95 -0.19 -8.88
C ILE A 96 5.54 -1.57 -8.35
N ALA A 97 5.46 -2.58 -9.22
CA ALA A 97 5.06 -3.92 -8.84
C ALA A 97 6.01 -4.54 -7.80
N ALA A 98 7.32 -4.30 -7.93
CA ALA A 98 8.33 -4.77 -7.00
C ALA A 98 8.26 -4.02 -5.66
N ILE A 99 8.22 -2.70 -5.68
CA ILE A 99 8.24 -1.89 -4.45
C ILE A 99 6.90 -1.96 -3.68
N ALA A 100 5.79 -2.25 -4.36
CA ALA A 100 4.50 -2.56 -3.72
C ALA A 100 4.58 -3.79 -2.78
N LEU A 101 5.57 -4.67 -2.94
CA LEU A 101 5.79 -5.78 -2.02
C LEU A 101 6.12 -5.32 -0.60
N PHE A 102 6.64 -4.10 -0.41
CA PHE A 102 6.88 -3.53 0.91
C PHE A 102 5.59 -3.38 1.73
N PHE A 103 4.42 -3.21 1.10
CA PHE A 103 3.12 -3.23 1.78
C PHE A 103 2.47 -4.63 1.77
N ALA A 104 2.80 -5.46 0.77
CA ALA A 104 2.27 -6.83 0.66
C ALA A 104 2.79 -7.76 1.77
N LEU A 105 4.10 -7.74 2.04
CA LEU A 105 4.73 -8.64 3.02
C LEU A 105 4.23 -8.35 4.45
N PRO A 106 4.15 -7.10 4.92
CA PRO A 106 3.67 -6.79 6.26
C PRO A 106 2.18 -7.08 6.41
N ALA A 107 1.36 -6.85 5.38
CA ALA A 107 -0.04 -7.26 5.39
C ALA A 107 -0.19 -8.78 5.54
N TRP A 108 0.66 -9.56 4.87
CA TRP A 108 0.71 -11.01 5.00
C TRP A 108 1.17 -11.46 6.40
N VAL A 109 2.28 -10.89 6.91
CA VAL A 109 2.81 -11.13 8.27
C VAL A 109 1.73 -10.87 9.31
N TRP A 110 1.05 -9.73 9.20
CA TRP A 110 0.00 -9.32 10.12
C TRP A 110 -1.16 -10.32 10.10
N ALA A 111 -1.69 -10.65 8.91
CA ALA A 111 -2.80 -11.58 8.77
C ALA A 111 -2.46 -13.03 9.18
N ARG A 112 -1.18 -13.43 9.09
CA ARG A 112 -0.72 -14.79 9.39
C ARG A 112 -0.38 -15.03 10.87
N TRP A 113 0.21 -14.03 11.54
CA TRP A 113 0.82 -14.21 12.86
C TRP A 113 0.41 -13.18 13.92
N LEU A 114 0.03 -11.96 13.53
CA LEU A 114 -0.22 -10.88 14.48
C LEU A 114 -1.70 -10.56 14.70
N ARG A 115 -2.57 -10.95 13.76
CA ARG A 115 -4.00 -10.65 13.82
C ARG A 115 -4.66 -11.30 15.04
N ARG A 116 -5.29 -10.49 15.88
CA ARG A 116 -5.97 -10.91 17.11
C ARG A 116 -7.40 -10.38 17.12
N ASN A 117 -8.35 -11.19 16.66
CA ASN A 117 -9.76 -10.79 16.57
C ASN A 117 -10.41 -10.55 17.95
N GLU A 118 -9.92 -11.24 18.99
CA GLU A 118 -10.48 -11.17 20.35
C GLU A 118 -9.96 -9.95 21.16
N ALA A 119 -8.89 -9.30 20.70
CA ALA A 119 -8.24 -8.19 21.41
C ALA A 119 -8.03 -6.98 20.47
N PRO A 120 -9.09 -6.19 20.20
CA PRO A 120 -9.07 -5.17 19.16
C PRO A 120 -8.04 -4.06 19.39
N LEU A 121 -7.76 -3.70 20.65
CA LEU A 121 -6.72 -2.72 20.98
C LEU A 121 -5.32 -3.28 20.71
N ALA A 122 -5.05 -4.51 21.13
CA ALA A 122 -3.76 -5.16 20.90
C ALA A 122 -3.50 -5.39 19.41
N ASP A 123 -4.54 -5.72 18.64
CA ASP A 123 -4.49 -5.90 17.20
C ASP A 123 -4.18 -4.59 16.46
N ALA A 124 -4.85 -3.49 16.84
CA ALA A 124 -4.58 -2.16 16.28
C ALA A 124 -3.15 -1.70 16.62
N LEU A 125 -2.67 -1.94 17.84
CA LEU A 125 -1.30 -1.62 18.24
C LEU A 125 -0.27 -2.47 17.48
N ALA A 126 -0.53 -3.76 17.28
CA ALA A 126 0.34 -4.64 16.48
C ALA A 126 0.42 -4.17 15.02
N PHE A 127 -0.72 -3.77 14.45
CA PHE A 127 -0.76 -3.20 13.11
C PHE A 127 0.02 -1.88 13.03
N ALA A 128 -0.20 -0.95 13.98
CA ALA A 128 0.51 0.31 14.04
C ALA A 128 2.02 0.14 14.22
N ALA A 129 2.44 -0.79 15.09
CA ALA A 129 3.85 -1.13 15.28
C ALA A 129 4.49 -1.66 14.00
N LEU A 130 3.79 -2.55 13.29
CA LEU A 130 4.27 -3.09 12.01
C LEU A 130 4.34 -2.00 10.92
N TRP A 131 3.38 -1.07 10.90
CA TRP A 131 3.36 0.07 10.00
C TRP A 131 4.53 1.02 10.25
N LEU A 132 4.76 1.40 11.52
CA LEU A 132 5.87 2.28 11.91
C LEU A 132 7.23 1.63 11.69
N TRP A 133 7.35 0.32 11.92
CA TRP A 133 8.59 -0.42 11.65
C TRP A 133 9.00 -0.34 10.18
N GLN A 134 8.03 -0.44 9.27
CA GLN A 134 8.27 -0.20 7.84
C GLN A 134 8.76 1.23 7.62
N GLY A 135 8.05 2.24 8.13
CA GLY A 135 8.37 3.67 7.91
C GLY A 135 9.73 4.11 8.46
N LYS A 136 10.11 3.65 9.65
CA LYS A 136 11.41 4.01 10.27
C LYS A 136 12.62 3.48 9.50
N ARG A 137 12.46 2.39 8.75
CA ARG A 137 13.52 1.83 7.90
C ARG A 137 13.87 2.76 6.73
N PHE A 138 12.94 3.64 6.30
CA PHE A 138 13.13 4.56 5.19
C PHE A 138 13.60 5.97 5.60
N ALA A 139 13.39 6.37 6.85
CA ALA A 139 13.75 7.70 7.35
C ALA A 139 15.13 7.76 8.05
N ALA A 140 15.86 6.64 8.12
CA ALA A 140 17.14 6.51 8.82
C ALA A 140 18.36 6.46 7.86
N GLY A 141 18.24 6.99 6.64
CA GLY A 141 19.31 7.11 5.66
C GLY A 141 19.60 8.55 5.32
#